data_AF-A0A968F739-F1
#
_entry.id   AF-A0A968F739-F1
#
_cell.length_a   1.000
_cell.length_b   1.000
_cell.length_c   1.000
_cell.angle_alpha   90.00
_cell.angle_beta   90.00
_cell.angle_gamma   90.00
#
_symmetry.space_group_name_H-M   'P 1'
#
loop_
_entity.id
_entity.type
_entity.pdbx_description
1 polymer ?
#
loop_
_entity_poly.entity_id
_entity_poly.type
_entity_poly.pdbx_seq_one_letter_code
_entity_poly.pdbx_strand_id
1 'polypeptide(L)'
;DDPKARWYVYDPLLPDADENGVPDIEEWGDAVDLGADWQEVPDSLDPNNENPNNDYNPDLGDLPDLLGNRVFWTVYNDGTPISLRTPRLQTDPIGIEVQQHTWAFARGDELGNVIFFRYKFVNPTDNFIDDLVFTIWTDPDLGDHEDDLIGSDTTLSLGYIYNDADDLQYGANPPAFGIDFFQGPVVESPGDTALLFRGPHFGVDTLLDHRNLPMTSFMYYINGDPTIGDPNNASIARNYQLGGLDADGVPIDPTQWGIGGTLETDPRFFYSGDPVTGEGWLDDTPADKRFMVNTGPFNLPPWEDTNGNGREDIGEPGVQFIVAAYVVGQGSDALGSVTKLKSVDVIAQRAYNANFVVAGPPPPPVVQTRTSDQKIELIIDLEEQGTYDYVKTDKLFNEQRFEGLRIYQFRSNATSEEVGGLDNIRRIASFDIDNKYGDIFVRQGDGGWAKVLDSEDNLDTTSFDNGAAILKYEITEDAFTGGPLINGTEYYFSVTSFSVNHGVRDVVDPATGDTIEVPFIERDDGPISITGNPNNWLASSSGDLLENSLSSNFITEPTTER
;
A
#
# COMPACT_ATOMS: atom_id res chain seq x y z
N ASP A 1 -2.03 -19.27 -23.35
CA ASP A 1 -0.57 -19.05 -23.32
C ASP A 1 -0.22 -18.09 -24.45
N ASP A 2 -0.68 -16.84 -24.33
CA ASP A 2 -0.11 -15.76 -25.12
C ASP A 2 1.21 -15.41 -24.45
N PRO A 3 2.37 -15.57 -25.11
CA PRO A 3 3.67 -15.24 -24.52
C PRO A 3 3.78 -13.77 -24.12
N LYS A 4 2.90 -12.90 -24.61
CA LYS A 4 2.81 -11.48 -24.22
C LYS A 4 2.03 -11.26 -22.92
N ALA A 5 1.18 -12.21 -22.52
CA ALA A 5 0.42 -12.14 -21.28
C ALA A 5 1.22 -12.75 -20.12
N ARG A 6 2.32 -12.07 -19.75
CA ARG A 6 3.14 -12.40 -18.58
C ARG A 6 3.22 -11.21 -17.62
N TRP A 7 3.64 -11.48 -16.39
CA TRP A 7 3.97 -10.45 -15.43
C TRP A 7 5.44 -10.06 -15.59
N TYR A 8 5.67 -8.78 -15.81
CA TYR A 8 6.97 -8.15 -15.70
C TYR A 8 7.09 -7.61 -14.29
N VAL A 9 8.15 -7.97 -13.58
CA VAL A 9 8.34 -7.62 -12.17
C VAL A 9 9.64 -6.88 -12.06
N TYR A 10 9.68 -5.84 -11.23
CA TYR A 10 10.93 -5.21 -10.88
C TYR A 10 10.92 -4.77 -9.43
N ASP A 11 11.99 -5.13 -8.73
CA ASP A 11 12.28 -4.70 -7.36
C ASP A 11 13.70 -4.09 -7.32
N PRO A 12 13.85 -2.77 -7.15
CA PRO A 12 15.15 -2.12 -7.09
C PRO A 12 15.98 -2.52 -5.86
N LEU A 13 15.38 -3.09 -4.80
CA LEU A 13 16.08 -3.55 -3.60
C LEU A 13 16.51 -5.01 -3.71
N LEU A 14 15.78 -5.80 -4.50
CA LEU A 14 16.06 -7.21 -4.77
C LEU A 14 15.99 -7.47 -6.28
N PRO A 15 16.94 -6.95 -7.07
CA PRO A 15 16.98 -7.21 -8.49
C PRO A 15 17.19 -8.72 -8.70
N ASP A 16 16.14 -9.40 -9.12
CA ASP A 16 16.14 -10.82 -9.39
C ASP A 16 16.42 -11.06 -10.87
N ALA A 17 16.46 -12.34 -11.24
CA ALA A 17 16.53 -12.77 -12.62
C ALA A 17 15.48 -13.86 -12.88
N ASP A 18 15.04 -13.96 -14.13
CA ASP A 18 14.12 -15.00 -14.56
C ASP A 18 14.74 -16.42 -14.43
N GLU A 19 13.95 -17.45 -14.76
CA GLU A 19 14.41 -18.85 -14.72
C GLU A 19 15.62 -19.14 -15.63
N ASN A 20 15.93 -18.24 -16.57
CA ASN A 20 17.06 -18.32 -17.50
C ASN A 20 18.25 -17.42 -17.06
N GLY A 21 18.11 -16.68 -15.97
CA GLY A 21 19.13 -15.77 -15.44
C GLY A 21 19.18 -14.41 -16.12
N VAL A 22 18.12 -13.99 -16.82
CA VAL A 22 17.97 -12.64 -17.38
C VAL A 22 17.51 -11.70 -16.28
N PRO A 23 18.24 -10.61 -16.00
CA PRO A 23 17.84 -9.63 -14.98
C PRO A 23 16.47 -9.01 -15.28
N ASP A 24 15.66 -8.82 -14.25
CA ASP A 24 14.33 -8.19 -14.34
C ASP A 24 14.33 -6.85 -15.09
N ILE A 25 15.40 -6.06 -14.90
CA ILE A 25 15.59 -4.76 -15.55
C ILE A 25 15.82 -4.89 -17.07
N GLU A 26 16.43 -5.98 -17.52
CA GLU A 26 16.58 -6.27 -18.95
C GLU A 26 15.25 -6.77 -19.53
N GLU A 27 14.53 -7.62 -18.80
CA GLU A 27 13.20 -8.11 -19.22
C GLU A 27 12.18 -6.98 -19.39
N TRP A 28 12.30 -5.89 -18.62
CA TRP A 28 11.42 -4.74 -18.76
C TRP A 28 11.50 -4.09 -20.14
N GLY A 29 12.58 -4.30 -20.90
CA GLY A 29 12.66 -3.87 -22.31
C GLY A 29 11.55 -4.49 -23.16
N ASP A 30 11.23 -5.77 -22.96
CA ASP A 30 10.09 -6.40 -23.62
C ASP A 30 8.75 -5.77 -23.17
N ALA A 31 8.65 -5.33 -21.92
CA ALA A 31 7.47 -4.65 -21.40
C ALA A 31 7.29 -3.30 -22.09
N VAL A 32 8.38 -2.55 -22.29
CA VAL A 32 8.39 -1.27 -23.02
C VAL A 32 7.97 -1.46 -24.48
N ASP A 33 8.46 -2.52 -25.14
CA ASP A 33 8.03 -2.90 -26.49
C ASP A 33 6.52 -3.21 -26.58
N LEU A 34 5.89 -3.53 -25.45
CA LEU A 34 4.46 -3.79 -25.30
C LEU A 34 3.68 -2.59 -24.72
N GLY A 35 4.33 -1.45 -24.48
CA GLY A 35 3.69 -0.19 -24.06
C GLY A 35 3.93 0.23 -22.60
N ALA A 36 4.77 -0.48 -21.84
CA ALA A 36 5.13 -0.07 -20.48
C ALA A 36 5.91 1.26 -20.47
N ASP A 37 5.62 2.09 -19.48
CA ASP A 37 6.37 3.32 -19.20
C ASP A 37 7.74 3.00 -18.54
N TRP A 38 8.73 3.88 -18.71
CA TRP A 38 10.02 3.82 -18.04
C TRP A 38 10.55 5.22 -17.70
N GLN A 39 11.39 5.30 -16.67
CA GLN A 39 12.05 6.51 -16.23
C GLN A 39 13.39 6.65 -16.96
N GLU A 40 13.48 7.67 -17.81
CA GLU A 40 14.72 8.03 -18.50
C GLU A 40 15.74 8.59 -17.50
N VAL A 41 17.00 8.27 -17.71
CA VAL A 41 18.09 8.91 -16.97
C VAL A 41 18.15 10.40 -17.30
N PRO A 42 18.26 11.30 -16.31
CA PRO A 42 18.33 12.73 -16.58
C PRO A 42 19.48 13.08 -17.54
N ASP A 43 19.26 13.98 -18.51
CA ASP A 43 20.27 14.49 -19.47
C ASP A 43 21.62 14.88 -18.83
N SER A 44 21.62 15.28 -17.56
CA SER A 44 22.84 15.58 -16.81
C SER A 44 23.79 14.39 -16.63
N LEU A 45 23.26 13.17 -16.72
CA LEU A 45 23.96 11.90 -16.58
C LEU A 45 24.18 11.20 -17.94
N ASP A 46 23.46 11.60 -19.01
CA ASP A 46 23.82 11.34 -20.42
C ASP A 46 24.18 12.65 -21.18
N PRO A 47 25.29 13.31 -20.82
CA PRO A 47 25.68 14.58 -21.45
C PRO A 47 26.11 14.43 -22.93
N ASN A 48 26.31 13.21 -23.39
CA ASN A 48 26.72 12.89 -24.76
C ASN A 48 25.54 12.57 -25.67
N ASN A 49 24.31 12.46 -25.13
CA ASN A 49 23.12 11.99 -25.83
C ASN A 49 23.40 10.65 -26.53
N GLU A 50 23.90 9.68 -25.76
CA GLU A 50 24.17 8.31 -26.20
C GLU A 50 22.86 7.57 -26.55
N ASN A 51 21.70 8.09 -26.11
CA ASN A 51 20.36 7.63 -26.48
C ASN A 51 19.50 8.69 -27.23
N PRO A 52 19.85 9.06 -28.48
CA PRO A 52 19.17 10.14 -29.20
C PRO A 52 17.74 9.86 -29.62
N ASN A 53 17.28 8.60 -29.51
CA ASN A 53 15.93 8.19 -29.86
C ASN A 53 15.01 8.09 -28.62
N ASN A 54 15.56 8.23 -27.42
CA ASN A 54 14.86 7.95 -26.16
C ASN A 54 14.21 6.55 -26.16
N ASP A 55 15.02 5.54 -26.49
CA ASP A 55 14.63 4.13 -26.41
C ASP A 55 15.04 3.58 -25.04
N TYR A 56 14.26 2.72 -24.38
CA TYR A 56 14.64 2.17 -23.08
C TYR A 56 16.01 1.48 -23.12
N ASN A 57 16.94 1.94 -22.28
CA ASN A 57 18.29 1.41 -22.21
C ASN A 57 18.80 1.29 -20.76
N PRO A 58 18.71 0.09 -20.15
CA PRO A 58 19.13 -0.11 -18.78
C PRO A 58 20.65 0.03 -18.58
N ASP A 59 21.48 -0.14 -19.64
CA ASP A 59 22.94 0.09 -19.56
C ASP A 59 23.28 1.58 -19.36
N LEU A 60 22.40 2.47 -19.79
CA LEU A 60 22.52 3.91 -19.56
C LEU A 60 21.91 4.34 -18.22
N GLY A 61 21.22 3.43 -17.53
CA GLY A 61 20.62 3.60 -16.21
C GLY A 61 19.11 3.83 -16.23
N ASP A 62 18.44 3.62 -17.37
CA ASP A 62 16.98 3.71 -17.42
C ASP A 62 16.35 2.70 -16.48
N LEU A 63 15.26 3.09 -15.84
CA LEU A 63 14.54 2.26 -14.88
C LEU A 63 13.10 2.05 -15.35
N PRO A 64 12.46 0.94 -14.96
CA PRO A 64 11.00 0.83 -15.00
C PRO A 64 10.29 2.04 -14.38
N ASP A 65 9.02 2.27 -14.72
CA ASP A 65 8.22 3.29 -14.03
C ASP A 65 8.01 2.94 -12.54
N LEU A 66 8.93 3.38 -11.69
CA LEU A 66 8.93 3.13 -10.26
C LEU A 66 7.90 4.01 -9.53
N LEU A 67 6.68 3.50 -9.40
CA LEU A 67 5.61 4.10 -8.61
C LEU A 67 5.65 3.71 -7.12
N GLY A 68 6.34 2.62 -6.79
CA GLY A 68 6.48 2.08 -5.43
C GLY A 68 7.80 1.34 -5.23
N ASN A 69 7.91 0.58 -4.15
CA ASN A 69 9.11 -0.21 -3.86
C ASN A 69 9.18 -1.50 -4.67
N ARG A 70 8.04 -2.00 -5.13
CA ARG A 70 7.97 -3.13 -6.05
C ARG A 70 6.87 -2.87 -7.06
N VAL A 71 7.17 -3.15 -8.33
CA VAL A 71 6.26 -2.91 -9.43
C VAL A 71 6.03 -4.19 -10.23
N PHE A 72 4.81 -4.33 -10.71
CA PHE A 72 4.37 -5.39 -11.60
C PHE A 72 3.66 -4.75 -12.78
N TRP A 73 3.98 -5.19 -13.99
CA TRP A 73 3.30 -4.74 -15.19
C TRP A 73 2.86 -5.92 -16.05
N THR A 74 1.70 -5.81 -16.68
CA THR A 74 1.22 -6.80 -17.65
C THR A 74 0.26 -6.15 -18.64
N VAL A 75 0.11 -6.77 -19.81
CA VAL A 75 -0.86 -6.37 -20.83
C VAL A 75 -1.74 -7.55 -21.23
N TYR A 76 -3.03 -7.31 -21.39
CA TYR A 76 -3.99 -8.35 -21.77
C TYR A 76 -5.20 -7.80 -22.55
N ASN A 77 -5.89 -8.69 -23.26
CA ASN A 77 -7.14 -8.41 -23.96
C ASN A 77 -8.02 -9.67 -23.98
N ASP A 78 -9.28 -9.53 -24.42
CA ASP A 78 -10.23 -10.64 -24.53
C ASP A 78 -10.30 -11.29 -25.92
N GLY A 79 -9.36 -10.94 -26.81
CA GLY A 79 -9.29 -11.35 -28.21
C GLY A 79 -8.96 -12.83 -28.44
N THR A 80 -8.70 -13.60 -27.38
CA THR A 80 -8.56 -15.06 -27.46
C THR A 80 -9.84 -15.67 -28.08
N PRO A 81 -9.73 -16.47 -29.17
CA PRO A 81 -10.89 -17.07 -29.82
C PRO A 81 -11.79 -17.81 -28.84
N ILE A 82 -13.11 -17.69 -29.01
CA ILE A 82 -14.11 -18.29 -28.10
C ILE A 82 -13.95 -19.81 -27.92
N SER A 83 -13.36 -20.50 -28.90
CA SER A 83 -13.06 -21.93 -28.82
C SER A 83 -11.92 -22.28 -27.86
N LEU A 84 -11.12 -21.29 -27.44
CA LEU A 84 -9.95 -21.43 -26.58
C LEU A 84 -10.15 -20.76 -25.20
N ARG A 85 -11.32 -20.16 -24.94
CA ARG A 85 -11.66 -19.56 -23.65
C ARG A 85 -13.01 -20.06 -23.13
N THR A 86 -13.22 -20.00 -21.83
CA THR A 86 -14.54 -20.22 -21.25
C THR A 86 -15.40 -18.97 -21.51
N PRO A 87 -16.49 -19.05 -22.30
CA PRO A 87 -17.34 -17.89 -22.56
C PRO A 87 -18.09 -17.50 -21.28
N ARG A 88 -17.50 -16.62 -20.47
CA ARG A 88 -18.20 -15.97 -19.37
C ARG A 88 -19.25 -15.02 -19.97
N LEU A 89 -20.46 -15.05 -19.44
CA LEU A 89 -21.60 -14.18 -19.82
C LEU A 89 -22.08 -14.27 -21.29
N GLN A 90 -21.50 -15.15 -22.11
CA GLN A 90 -21.83 -15.38 -23.52
C GLN A 90 -21.65 -14.13 -24.41
N THR A 91 -20.62 -13.32 -24.14
CA THR A 91 -20.31 -12.11 -24.92
C THR A 91 -19.20 -12.33 -25.95
N ASP A 92 -19.31 -11.61 -27.07
CA ASP A 92 -18.22 -11.47 -28.04
C ASP A 92 -17.07 -10.64 -27.45
N PRO A 93 -15.81 -10.86 -27.88
CA PRO A 93 -14.69 -10.02 -27.47
C PRO A 93 -14.92 -8.54 -27.82
N ILE A 94 -14.58 -7.64 -26.92
CA ILE A 94 -14.62 -6.19 -27.14
C ILE A 94 -13.34 -5.69 -27.82
N GLY A 95 -12.21 -6.36 -27.60
CA GLY A 95 -10.94 -6.05 -28.25
C GLY A 95 -10.16 -4.88 -27.65
N ILE A 96 -10.56 -4.40 -26.47
CA ILE A 96 -9.79 -3.42 -25.69
C ILE A 96 -8.49 -4.07 -25.20
N GLU A 97 -7.39 -3.36 -25.36
CA GLU A 97 -6.14 -3.68 -24.67
C GLU A 97 -6.12 -3.01 -23.30
N VAL A 98 -5.76 -3.78 -22.27
CA VAL A 98 -5.61 -3.31 -20.90
C VAL A 98 -4.17 -3.51 -20.49
N GLN A 99 -3.47 -2.42 -20.21
CA GLN A 99 -2.16 -2.45 -19.59
C GLN A 99 -2.34 -2.15 -18.10
N GLN A 100 -1.95 -3.09 -17.25
CA GLN A 100 -2.08 -3.01 -15.80
C GLN A 100 -0.71 -2.82 -15.17
N HIS A 101 -0.56 -1.73 -14.44
CA HIS A 101 0.59 -1.45 -13.60
C HIS A 101 0.17 -1.57 -12.13
N THR A 102 0.81 -2.44 -11.36
CA THR A 102 0.52 -2.70 -9.95
C THR A 102 1.74 -2.37 -9.11
N TRP A 103 1.56 -1.67 -8.00
CA TRP A 103 2.68 -1.34 -7.10
C TRP A 103 2.25 -1.33 -5.63
N ALA A 104 3.24 -1.50 -4.76
CA ALA A 104 3.08 -1.40 -3.32
C ALA A 104 4.31 -0.73 -2.68
N PHE A 105 4.16 -0.28 -1.44
CA PHE A 105 5.24 0.33 -0.67
C PHE A 105 5.67 -0.61 0.45
N ALA A 106 6.99 -0.79 0.61
CA ALA A 106 7.57 -1.55 1.70
C ALA A 106 7.71 -0.61 2.92
N ARG A 107 6.59 -0.40 3.64
CA ARG A 107 6.49 0.53 4.77
C ARG A 107 5.73 -0.10 5.93
N GLY A 108 6.04 0.33 7.16
CA GLY A 108 5.33 -0.08 8.38
C GLY A 108 4.12 0.82 8.74
N ASP A 109 3.86 1.85 7.94
CA ASP A 109 2.71 2.74 8.12
C ASP A 109 1.51 2.29 7.26
N GLU A 110 0.45 3.09 7.20
CA GLU A 110 -0.78 2.75 6.49
C GLU A 110 -0.57 2.41 5.01
N LEU A 111 0.43 3.00 4.34
CA LEU A 111 0.73 2.67 2.94
C LEU A 111 1.28 1.25 2.75
N GLY A 112 1.79 0.62 3.81
CA GLY A 112 2.17 -0.79 3.80
C GLY A 112 0.98 -1.74 3.64
N ASN A 113 -0.24 -1.29 3.95
CA ASN A 113 -1.47 -2.08 3.86
C ASN A 113 -2.27 -1.81 2.57
N VAL A 114 -1.61 -1.28 1.53
CA VAL A 114 -2.26 -0.87 0.28
C VAL A 114 -1.53 -1.42 -0.93
N ILE A 115 -2.29 -2.01 -1.86
CA ILE A 115 -1.83 -2.37 -3.20
C ILE A 115 -2.54 -1.45 -4.18
N PHE A 116 -1.78 -0.78 -5.02
CA PHE A 116 -2.30 0.16 -6.00
C PHE A 116 -2.29 -0.47 -7.39
N PHE A 117 -3.27 -0.11 -8.21
CA PHE A 117 -3.44 -0.57 -9.58
C PHE A 117 -3.72 0.62 -10.48
N ARG A 118 -2.98 0.75 -11.59
CA ARG A 118 -3.25 1.68 -12.68
C ARG A 118 -3.58 0.86 -13.92
N TYR A 119 -4.79 1.03 -14.43
CA TYR A 119 -5.26 0.43 -15.67
C TYR A 119 -5.25 1.49 -16.76
N LYS A 120 -4.45 1.25 -17.81
CA LYS A 120 -4.53 1.98 -19.07
C LYS A 120 -5.38 1.15 -20.04
N PHE A 121 -6.51 1.71 -20.44
CA PHE A 121 -7.37 1.13 -21.48
C PHE A 121 -7.04 1.78 -22.80
N VAL A 122 -6.78 0.95 -23.81
CA VAL A 122 -6.58 1.36 -25.19
C VAL A 122 -7.65 0.66 -26.04
N ASN A 123 -8.32 1.42 -26.90
CA ASN A 123 -9.19 0.84 -27.93
C ASN A 123 -8.48 0.80 -29.28
N PRO A 124 -7.78 -0.31 -29.61
CA PRO A 124 -7.10 -0.46 -30.89
C PRO A 124 -8.06 -0.80 -32.04
N THR A 125 -9.37 -0.88 -31.78
CA THR A 125 -10.37 -1.31 -32.76
C THR A 125 -11.00 -0.13 -33.49
N ASP A 126 -11.64 -0.38 -34.63
CA ASP A 126 -12.43 0.63 -35.35
C ASP A 126 -13.81 0.91 -34.70
N ASN A 127 -14.18 0.19 -33.64
CA ASN A 127 -15.48 0.32 -33.00
C ASN A 127 -15.46 1.45 -31.97
N PHE A 128 -16.47 2.32 -32.03
CA PHE A 128 -16.77 3.22 -30.93
C PHE A 128 -17.44 2.44 -29.81
N ILE A 129 -16.86 2.45 -28.61
CA ILE A 129 -17.41 1.80 -27.44
C ILE A 129 -18.12 2.86 -26.60
N ASP A 130 -19.44 2.82 -26.59
CA ASP A 130 -20.29 3.68 -25.77
C ASP A 130 -20.63 3.03 -24.43
N ASP A 131 -20.90 3.89 -23.45
CA ASP A 131 -21.35 3.54 -22.11
C ASP A 131 -20.54 2.42 -21.41
N LEU A 132 -19.21 2.43 -21.54
CA LEU A 132 -18.31 1.50 -20.89
C LEU A 132 -18.34 1.69 -19.37
N VAL A 133 -18.48 0.60 -18.62
CA VAL A 133 -18.36 0.59 -17.15
C VAL A 133 -17.20 -0.30 -16.79
N PHE A 134 -16.27 0.24 -16.00
CA PHE A 134 -15.19 -0.54 -15.42
C PHE A 134 -15.60 -1.01 -14.03
N THR A 135 -15.35 -2.29 -13.77
CA THR A 135 -15.67 -2.93 -12.51
C THR A 135 -14.44 -3.63 -11.98
N ILE A 136 -14.16 -3.40 -10.70
CA ILE A 136 -13.33 -4.31 -9.93
C ILE A 136 -14.27 -5.25 -9.18
N TRP A 137 -14.15 -6.53 -9.50
CA TRP A 137 -14.94 -7.60 -8.90
C TRP A 137 -14.07 -8.41 -7.97
N THR A 138 -14.64 -8.80 -6.82
CA THR A 138 -13.94 -9.61 -5.82
C THR A 138 -14.85 -10.66 -5.20
N ASP A 139 -14.24 -11.79 -4.86
CA ASP A 139 -14.75 -12.88 -4.02
C ASP A 139 -13.79 -12.98 -2.83
N PRO A 140 -13.95 -12.08 -1.84
CA PRO A 140 -12.90 -11.81 -0.87
C PRO A 140 -12.74 -12.89 0.21
N ASP A 141 -13.80 -13.66 0.51
CA ASP A 141 -13.84 -14.68 1.56
C ASP A 141 -13.09 -14.21 2.83
N LEU A 142 -13.62 -13.20 3.53
CA LEU A 142 -12.90 -12.57 4.64
C LEU A 142 -12.87 -13.48 5.87
N GLY A 143 -11.94 -14.43 5.86
CA GLY A 143 -11.90 -15.48 6.87
C GLY A 143 -12.95 -16.54 6.54
N ASP A 144 -13.92 -16.75 7.43
CA ASP A 144 -15.09 -17.57 7.13
C ASP A 144 -16.12 -16.83 6.30
N HIS A 145 -16.16 -17.14 5.00
CA HIS A 145 -17.16 -16.64 4.06
C HIS A 145 -18.64 -16.65 4.53
N GLU A 146 -19.04 -17.48 5.50
CA GLU A 146 -20.43 -17.52 5.99
C GLU A 146 -20.81 -16.32 6.89
N ASP A 147 -19.84 -15.55 7.41
CA ASP A 147 -20.08 -14.43 8.32
C ASP A 147 -19.72 -13.05 7.75
N ASP A 148 -19.53 -12.99 6.44
CA ASP A 148 -19.17 -11.78 5.70
C ASP A 148 -20.34 -10.79 5.58
N LEU A 149 -20.08 -9.51 5.88
CA LEU A 149 -20.96 -8.36 5.64
C LEU A 149 -20.30 -7.37 4.70
N ILE A 150 -21.08 -6.64 3.89
CA ILE A 150 -20.56 -5.65 2.95
C ILE A 150 -21.12 -4.25 3.20
N GLY A 151 -20.38 -3.23 2.77
CA GLY A 151 -20.78 -1.83 2.91
C GLY A 151 -20.17 -0.94 1.84
N SER A 152 -20.73 0.25 1.68
CA SER A 152 -20.14 1.28 0.84
C SER A 152 -20.08 2.63 1.55
N ASP A 153 -19.04 3.41 1.26
CA ASP A 153 -18.90 4.78 1.72
C ASP A 153 -18.81 5.71 0.51
N THR A 154 -19.93 6.35 0.18
CA THR A 154 -20.03 7.24 -0.98
C THR A 154 -19.20 8.51 -0.86
N THR A 155 -18.76 8.88 0.35
CA THR A 155 -17.90 10.06 0.55
C THR A 155 -16.44 9.75 0.28
N LEU A 156 -16.04 8.50 0.52
CA LEU A 156 -14.70 7.99 0.25
C LEU A 156 -14.59 7.31 -1.11
N SER A 157 -15.71 7.00 -1.79
CA SER A 157 -15.74 6.13 -2.98
C SER A 157 -15.34 4.66 -2.72
N LEU A 158 -15.39 4.25 -1.45
CA LEU A 158 -14.95 2.95 -0.96
C LEU A 158 -16.09 1.92 -0.94
N GLY A 159 -15.87 0.74 -1.53
CA GLY A 159 -16.67 -0.47 -1.29
C GLY A 159 -15.89 -1.46 -0.43
N TYR A 160 -16.52 -2.06 0.58
CA TYR A 160 -15.79 -2.86 1.58
C TYR A 160 -16.56 -4.07 2.10
N ILE A 161 -15.80 -5.00 2.68
CA ILE A 161 -16.25 -6.19 3.40
C ILE A 161 -15.66 -6.19 4.81
N TYR A 162 -16.43 -6.70 5.77
CA TYR A 162 -16.09 -6.71 7.19
C TYR A 162 -16.91 -7.78 7.93
N ASN A 163 -16.50 -8.11 9.15
CA ASN A 163 -17.32 -8.87 10.11
C ASN A 163 -17.85 -7.93 11.21
N ASP A 164 -18.94 -8.30 11.87
CA ASP A 164 -19.47 -7.60 13.05
C ASP A 164 -19.18 -8.33 14.38
N ALA A 165 -18.44 -9.44 14.32
CA ALA A 165 -18.06 -10.30 15.44
C ALA A 165 -16.70 -10.99 15.19
N ASP A 166 -16.29 -11.86 16.12
CA ASP A 166 -15.11 -12.72 15.96
C ASP A 166 -15.28 -13.64 14.73
N ASP A 167 -14.22 -13.75 13.93
CA ASP A 167 -14.15 -14.65 12.77
C ASP A 167 -13.45 -15.98 13.16
N LEU A 168 -13.81 -17.08 12.50
CA LEU A 168 -13.24 -18.40 12.79
C LEU A 168 -11.77 -18.54 12.42
N GLN A 169 -11.27 -17.77 11.45
CA GLN A 169 -9.89 -17.85 10.97
C GLN A 169 -9.01 -16.73 11.55
N TYR A 170 -9.53 -15.52 11.61
CA TYR A 170 -8.85 -14.32 12.09
C TYR A 170 -9.07 -14.03 13.58
N GLY A 171 -9.99 -14.71 14.25
CA GLY A 171 -10.21 -14.57 15.70
C GLY A 171 -10.96 -13.30 16.07
N ALA A 172 -10.59 -12.68 17.20
CA ALA A 172 -11.38 -11.60 17.82
C ALA A 172 -11.27 -10.23 17.13
N ASN A 173 -10.33 -10.09 16.21
CA ASN A 173 -10.02 -8.84 15.51
C ASN A 173 -9.84 -9.11 14.00
N PRO A 174 -10.87 -9.61 13.31
CA PRO A 174 -10.79 -9.82 11.87
C PRO A 174 -10.51 -8.51 11.15
N PRO A 175 -9.68 -8.51 10.09
CA PRO A 175 -9.45 -7.31 9.29
C PRO A 175 -10.71 -6.94 8.51
N ALA A 176 -10.74 -5.73 7.96
CA ALA A 176 -11.68 -5.33 6.93
C ALA A 176 -10.90 -5.06 5.64
N PHE A 177 -11.51 -5.39 4.50
CA PHE A 177 -10.94 -5.22 3.17
C PHE A 177 -11.81 -4.28 2.33
N GLY A 178 -11.19 -3.41 1.56
CA GLY A 178 -11.91 -2.46 0.72
C GLY A 178 -11.21 -2.16 -0.60
N ILE A 179 -12.01 -1.62 -1.53
CA ILE A 179 -11.61 -1.19 -2.85
C ILE A 179 -12.10 0.23 -3.08
N ASP A 180 -11.20 1.11 -3.49
CA ASP A 180 -11.50 2.50 -3.89
C ASP A 180 -10.88 2.84 -5.24
N PHE A 181 -11.53 3.72 -6.00
CA PHE A 181 -11.01 4.38 -7.18
C PHE A 181 -10.39 5.74 -6.82
N PHE A 182 -9.08 5.78 -6.59
CA PHE A 182 -8.36 7.04 -6.37
C PHE A 182 -8.33 7.98 -7.59
N GLN A 183 -8.54 7.43 -8.78
CA GLN A 183 -8.76 8.18 -10.00
C GLN A 183 -9.63 7.36 -10.96
N GLY A 184 -10.91 7.71 -11.10
CA GLY A 184 -11.74 7.08 -12.12
C GLY A 184 -11.52 7.65 -13.53
N PRO A 185 -12.26 7.10 -14.51
CA PRO A 185 -12.16 7.47 -15.91
C PRO A 185 -12.50 8.94 -16.11
N VAL A 186 -11.89 9.53 -17.13
CA VAL A 186 -12.07 10.94 -17.48
C VAL A 186 -13.24 11.08 -18.43
N VAL A 187 -14.18 11.98 -18.10
CA VAL A 187 -15.33 12.32 -18.94
C VAL A 187 -15.37 13.82 -19.20
N GLU A 188 -15.95 14.21 -20.34
CA GLU A 188 -16.21 15.61 -20.66
C GLU A 188 -17.05 16.27 -19.56
N SER A 189 -16.60 17.43 -19.09
CA SER A 189 -17.30 18.27 -18.13
C SER A 189 -16.85 19.72 -18.30
N PRO A 190 -17.54 20.50 -19.16
CA PRO A 190 -17.14 21.87 -19.46
C PRO A 190 -17.01 22.74 -18.20
N GLY A 191 -15.85 23.37 -18.03
CA GLY A 191 -15.50 24.21 -16.87
C GLY A 191 -14.77 23.49 -15.73
N ASP A 192 -14.68 22.16 -15.77
CA ASP A 192 -13.90 21.37 -14.81
C ASP A 192 -12.48 21.07 -15.34
N THR A 193 -11.60 20.58 -14.47
CA THR A 193 -10.27 20.08 -14.83
C THR A 193 -10.05 18.70 -14.20
N ALA A 194 -9.75 17.70 -15.03
CA ALA A 194 -9.33 16.38 -14.58
C ALA A 194 -7.84 16.41 -14.25
N LEU A 195 -7.45 15.75 -13.16
CA LEU A 195 -6.06 15.60 -12.74
C LEU A 195 -5.64 14.15 -12.95
N LEU A 196 -4.46 13.95 -13.54
CA LEU A 196 -3.95 12.62 -13.85
C LEU A 196 -2.58 12.43 -13.21
N PHE A 197 -2.55 11.72 -12.08
CA PHE A 197 -1.33 11.49 -11.30
C PHE A 197 -0.54 10.33 -11.88
N ARG A 198 0.68 10.61 -12.37
CA ARG A 198 1.52 9.65 -13.10
C ARG A 198 2.72 9.15 -12.27
N GLY A 199 2.77 9.51 -11.00
CA GLY A 199 3.88 9.19 -10.11
C GLY A 199 4.97 10.28 -10.08
N PRO A 200 5.87 10.22 -9.10
CA PRO A 200 6.84 11.29 -8.82
C PRO A 200 7.68 11.72 -10.02
N HIS A 201 8.03 10.77 -10.89
CA HIS A 201 8.88 11.02 -12.08
C HIS A 201 8.13 11.80 -13.17
N PHE A 202 6.97 11.29 -13.60
CA PHE A 202 6.18 11.89 -14.69
C PHE A 202 5.31 13.07 -14.26
N GLY A 203 5.09 13.25 -12.96
CA GLY A 203 4.32 14.38 -12.44
C GLY A 203 2.82 14.18 -12.56
N VAL A 204 2.12 15.29 -12.82
CA VAL A 204 0.65 15.35 -12.88
C VAL A 204 0.25 16.03 -14.17
N ASP A 205 -0.55 15.35 -14.97
CA ASP A 205 -1.16 15.91 -16.18
C ASP A 205 -2.54 16.49 -15.87
N THR A 206 -3.00 17.40 -16.73
CA THR A 206 -4.30 18.07 -16.58
C THR A 206 -5.06 18.07 -17.89
N LEU A 207 -6.34 17.70 -17.84
CA LEU A 207 -7.25 17.83 -18.98
C LEU A 207 -8.35 18.85 -18.63
N LEU A 208 -8.35 19.97 -19.35
CA LEU A 208 -9.36 21.03 -19.23
C LEU A 208 -10.69 20.57 -19.81
N ASP A 209 -11.79 21.09 -19.27
CA ASP A 209 -13.17 20.75 -19.65
C ASP A 209 -13.49 19.25 -19.46
N HIS A 210 -12.83 18.62 -18.50
CA HIS A 210 -12.99 17.23 -18.14
C HIS A 210 -13.00 17.06 -16.61
N ARG A 211 -13.51 15.91 -16.14
CA ARG A 211 -13.42 15.49 -14.74
C ARG A 211 -13.21 13.98 -14.62
N ASN A 212 -12.63 13.54 -13.53
CA ASN A 212 -12.57 12.12 -13.16
C ASN A 212 -13.92 11.69 -12.54
N LEU A 213 -14.43 10.52 -12.90
CA LEU A 213 -15.58 9.93 -12.22
C LEU A 213 -15.15 9.30 -10.88
N PRO A 214 -15.97 9.38 -9.82
CA PRO A 214 -15.78 8.59 -8.60
C PRO A 214 -16.29 7.15 -8.79
N MET A 215 -16.42 6.38 -7.71
CA MET A 215 -17.31 5.22 -7.69
C MET A 215 -18.73 5.67 -8.09
N THR A 216 -19.33 5.00 -9.08
CA THR A 216 -20.67 5.35 -9.58
C THR A 216 -21.74 4.35 -9.17
N SER A 217 -21.35 3.14 -8.76
CA SER A 217 -22.21 2.19 -8.06
C SER A 217 -21.38 1.17 -7.27
N PHE A 218 -22.00 0.60 -6.25
CA PHE A 218 -21.52 -0.53 -5.48
C PHE A 218 -22.62 -1.59 -5.39
N MET A 219 -22.29 -2.80 -5.81
CA MET A 219 -23.22 -3.91 -5.90
C MET A 219 -22.60 -5.18 -5.30
N TYR A 220 -23.42 -6.04 -4.73
CA TYR A 220 -23.01 -7.35 -4.23
C TYR A 220 -23.93 -8.46 -4.76
N TYR A 221 -23.49 -9.70 -4.66
CA TYR A 221 -24.34 -10.85 -4.90
C TYR A 221 -23.89 -12.03 -4.05
N ILE A 222 -24.84 -12.94 -3.77
CA ILE A 222 -24.64 -14.09 -2.90
C ILE A 222 -24.69 -15.36 -3.75
N ASN A 223 -23.75 -16.27 -3.49
CA ASN A 223 -23.68 -17.56 -4.18
C ASN A 223 -25.03 -18.30 -4.17
N GLY A 224 -25.62 -18.50 -5.35
CA GLY A 224 -26.86 -19.25 -5.51
C GLY A 224 -28.15 -18.56 -5.01
N ASP A 225 -28.12 -17.29 -4.63
CA ASP A 225 -29.33 -16.54 -4.24
C ASP A 225 -30.28 -16.35 -5.44
N PRO A 226 -31.61 -16.56 -5.27
CA PRO A 226 -32.56 -16.48 -6.39
C PRO A 226 -32.87 -15.05 -6.85
N THR A 227 -32.58 -14.03 -6.05
CA THR A 227 -32.90 -12.61 -6.33
C THR A 227 -31.65 -11.84 -6.71
N ILE A 228 -30.55 -12.08 -5.98
CA ILE A 228 -29.27 -11.38 -6.13
C ILE A 228 -28.12 -12.38 -6.23
N GLY A 229 -28.30 -13.39 -7.09
CA GLY A 229 -27.31 -14.43 -7.36
C GLY A 229 -26.29 -14.03 -8.42
N ASP A 230 -25.38 -14.96 -8.70
CA ASP A 230 -24.32 -14.80 -9.71
C ASP A 230 -24.86 -14.36 -11.08
N PRO A 231 -24.20 -13.37 -11.74
CA PRO A 231 -24.58 -12.96 -13.09
C PRO A 231 -24.27 -14.08 -14.08
N ASN A 232 -25.32 -14.76 -14.57
CA ASN A 232 -25.17 -15.85 -15.53
C ASN A 232 -25.24 -15.41 -17.01
N ASN A 233 -25.50 -14.12 -17.26
CA ASN A 233 -25.55 -13.53 -18.59
C ASN A 233 -25.19 -12.03 -18.55
N ALA A 234 -24.89 -11.47 -19.73
CA ALA A 234 -24.45 -10.08 -19.88
C ALA A 234 -25.49 -9.04 -19.40
N SER A 235 -26.79 -9.33 -19.49
CA SER A 235 -27.83 -8.39 -19.05
C SER A 235 -27.87 -8.26 -17.52
N ILE A 236 -27.75 -9.38 -16.79
CA ILE A 236 -27.66 -9.36 -15.32
C ILE A 236 -26.38 -8.63 -14.90
N ALA A 237 -25.23 -8.98 -15.51
CA ALA A 237 -23.97 -8.30 -15.23
C ALA A 237 -24.08 -6.78 -15.45
N ARG A 238 -24.73 -6.34 -16.54
CA ARG A 238 -24.95 -4.92 -16.81
C ARG A 238 -25.84 -4.26 -15.76
N ASN A 239 -26.91 -4.91 -15.31
CA ASN A 239 -27.76 -4.38 -14.25
C ASN A 239 -26.95 -4.15 -12.97
N TYR A 240 -26.11 -5.13 -12.60
CA TYR A 240 -25.24 -5.03 -11.42
C TYR A 240 -24.17 -3.94 -11.57
N GLN A 241 -23.58 -3.78 -12.76
CA GLN A 241 -22.62 -2.70 -13.04
C GLN A 241 -23.24 -1.30 -12.95
N LEU A 242 -24.48 -1.13 -13.42
CA LEU A 242 -25.19 0.15 -13.31
C LEU A 242 -25.62 0.44 -11.85
N GLY A 243 -25.82 -0.62 -11.05
CA GLY A 243 -26.25 -0.55 -9.66
C GLY A 243 -27.73 -0.20 -9.50
N GLY A 244 -28.26 -0.47 -8.31
CA GLY A 244 -29.65 -0.14 -7.95
C GLY A 244 -30.72 -0.93 -8.72
N LEU A 245 -30.32 -2.01 -9.38
CA LEU A 245 -31.17 -2.91 -10.16
C LEU A 245 -30.90 -4.35 -9.72
N ASP A 246 -31.94 -5.17 -9.61
CA ASP A 246 -31.80 -6.61 -9.42
C ASP A 246 -31.47 -7.34 -10.75
N ALA A 247 -31.41 -8.68 -10.68
CA ALA A 247 -31.11 -9.50 -11.85
C ALA A 247 -32.11 -9.32 -13.01
N ASP A 248 -33.37 -9.01 -12.72
CA ASP A 248 -34.41 -8.78 -13.72
C ASP A 248 -34.47 -7.32 -14.21
N GLY A 249 -33.62 -6.44 -13.68
CA GLY A 249 -33.58 -5.02 -14.00
C GLY A 249 -34.67 -4.22 -13.28
N VAL A 250 -35.22 -4.76 -12.20
CA VAL A 250 -36.18 -4.07 -11.35
C VAL A 250 -35.42 -3.18 -10.36
N PRO A 251 -35.83 -1.91 -10.18
CA PRO A 251 -35.21 -1.04 -9.20
C PRO A 251 -35.27 -1.60 -7.78
N ILE A 252 -34.12 -1.56 -7.10
CA ILE A 252 -34.00 -1.91 -5.70
C ILE A 252 -34.71 -0.85 -4.85
N ASP A 253 -35.50 -1.30 -3.88
CA ASP A 253 -36.10 -0.46 -2.83
C ASP A 253 -35.31 -0.65 -1.53
N PRO A 254 -34.46 0.31 -1.11
CA PRO A 254 -33.64 0.18 0.09
C PRO A 254 -34.43 -0.08 1.38
N THR A 255 -35.74 0.19 1.42
CA THR A 255 -36.58 -0.12 2.58
C THR A 255 -36.87 -1.61 2.76
N GLN A 256 -36.59 -2.43 1.74
CA GLN A 256 -36.85 -3.88 1.71
C GLN A 256 -35.58 -4.72 1.90
N TRP A 257 -34.42 -4.08 2.07
CA TRP A 257 -33.11 -4.71 2.13
C TRP A 257 -32.35 -4.21 3.36
N GLY A 258 -31.74 -5.13 4.13
CA GLY A 258 -30.97 -4.76 5.30
C GLY A 258 -31.74 -3.93 6.33
N ILE A 259 -31.03 -3.06 7.03
CA ILE A 259 -31.57 -2.21 8.10
C ILE A 259 -31.33 -0.74 7.76
N GLY A 260 -32.30 0.13 8.09
CA GLY A 260 -32.13 1.59 8.07
C GLY A 260 -32.18 2.27 6.70
N GLY A 261 -32.35 1.51 5.61
CA GLY A 261 -32.61 2.05 4.27
C GLY A 261 -33.94 2.81 4.17
N THR A 262 -33.96 3.88 3.37
CA THR A 262 -35.14 4.73 3.15
C THR A 262 -35.43 4.88 1.66
N LEU A 263 -36.60 5.41 1.28
CA LEU A 263 -36.93 5.72 -0.12
C LEU A 263 -36.04 6.81 -0.73
N GLU A 264 -35.33 7.59 0.11
CA GLU A 264 -34.39 8.63 -0.33
C GLU A 264 -32.94 8.11 -0.37
N THR A 265 -32.69 6.89 0.14
CA THR A 265 -31.38 6.25 0.05
C THR A 265 -31.11 5.90 -1.41
N ASP A 266 -29.91 6.22 -1.90
CA ASP A 266 -29.54 5.92 -3.29
C ASP A 266 -29.30 4.40 -3.45
N PRO A 267 -30.13 3.68 -4.21
CA PRO A 267 -30.03 2.23 -4.32
C PRO A 267 -28.79 1.77 -5.10
N ARG A 268 -28.07 2.67 -5.77
CA ARG A 268 -26.84 2.33 -6.52
C ARG A 268 -25.67 1.99 -5.61
N PHE A 269 -25.74 2.36 -4.33
CA PHE A 269 -24.69 2.15 -3.35
C PHE A 269 -25.24 1.29 -2.23
N PHE A 270 -25.18 -0.03 -2.42
CA PHE A 270 -25.70 -0.95 -1.42
C PHE A 270 -25.03 -0.74 -0.06
N TYR A 271 -25.88 -0.73 0.97
CA TYR A 271 -25.46 -0.58 2.36
C TYR A 271 -24.51 0.61 2.58
N SER A 272 -24.93 1.79 2.10
CA SER A 272 -24.17 3.04 2.17
C SER A 272 -24.13 3.72 3.55
N GLY A 273 -24.49 2.98 4.61
CA GLY A 273 -24.46 3.44 6.00
C GLY A 273 -23.10 3.23 6.65
N ASP A 274 -23.03 3.53 7.95
CA ASP A 274 -21.86 3.33 8.77
C ASP A 274 -22.11 2.26 9.84
N PRO A 275 -21.55 1.04 9.69
CA PRO A 275 -21.77 -0.04 10.64
C PRO A 275 -21.11 0.23 12.00
N VAL A 276 -20.11 1.11 12.07
CA VAL A 276 -19.44 1.46 13.34
C VAL A 276 -20.37 2.25 14.24
N THR A 277 -21.14 3.19 13.68
CA THR A 277 -22.12 4.00 14.42
C THR A 277 -23.52 3.39 14.44
N GLY A 278 -23.80 2.44 13.55
CA GLY A 278 -25.12 1.85 13.37
C GLY A 278 -26.11 2.78 12.65
N GLU A 279 -25.62 3.79 11.93
CA GLU A 279 -26.44 4.78 11.23
C GLU A 279 -26.51 4.53 9.72
N GLY A 280 -27.67 4.80 9.11
CA GLY A 280 -27.87 4.68 7.66
C GLY A 280 -28.33 3.29 7.21
N TRP A 281 -28.05 2.96 5.94
CA TRP A 281 -28.45 1.69 5.33
C TRP A 281 -27.36 0.64 5.53
N LEU A 282 -27.65 -0.41 6.30
CA LEU A 282 -26.69 -1.41 6.72
C LEU A 282 -27.09 -2.80 6.24
N ASP A 283 -26.07 -3.61 5.99
CA ASP A 283 -26.20 -5.04 5.80
C ASP A 283 -26.51 -5.73 7.13
N ASP A 284 -27.37 -6.74 7.10
CA ASP A 284 -27.77 -7.52 8.27
C ASP A 284 -27.80 -9.02 8.01
N THR A 285 -27.31 -9.45 6.84
CA THR A 285 -27.41 -10.83 6.39
C THR A 285 -26.01 -11.36 6.08
N PRO A 286 -25.30 -11.95 7.06
CA PRO A 286 -24.02 -12.59 6.82
C PRO A 286 -24.15 -13.74 5.82
N ALA A 287 -23.26 -13.80 4.83
CA ALA A 287 -23.25 -14.83 3.79
C ALA A 287 -21.98 -14.76 2.93
N ASP A 288 -21.76 -15.79 2.13
CA ASP A 288 -20.73 -15.84 1.07
C ASP A 288 -21.01 -14.76 0.00
N LYS A 289 -20.40 -13.58 0.18
CA LYS A 289 -20.67 -12.36 -0.58
C LYS A 289 -19.54 -12.02 -1.53
N ARG A 290 -19.93 -11.78 -2.78
CA ARG A 290 -19.09 -11.16 -3.81
C ARG A 290 -19.53 -9.74 -4.00
N PHE A 291 -18.60 -8.83 -4.28
CA PHE A 291 -18.96 -7.46 -4.58
C PHE A 291 -18.22 -6.87 -5.78
N MET A 292 -18.82 -5.79 -6.29
CA MET A 292 -18.44 -5.04 -7.48
C MET A 292 -18.36 -3.57 -7.11
N VAL A 293 -17.18 -2.99 -7.28
CA VAL A 293 -16.97 -1.54 -7.22
C VAL A 293 -16.89 -1.02 -8.65
N ASN A 294 -17.81 -0.15 -9.05
CA ASN A 294 -17.99 0.24 -10.44
C ASN A 294 -17.73 1.74 -10.64
N THR A 295 -17.18 2.08 -11.80
CA THR A 295 -17.07 3.47 -12.27
C THR A 295 -17.42 3.58 -13.75
N GLY A 296 -18.18 4.62 -14.10
CA GLY A 296 -18.77 4.82 -15.42
C GLY A 296 -20.27 5.16 -15.37
N PRO A 297 -20.96 5.20 -16.53
CA PRO A 297 -20.44 4.93 -17.86
C PRO A 297 -19.48 6.02 -18.39
N PHE A 298 -18.58 5.65 -19.30
CA PHE A 298 -17.76 6.55 -20.10
C PHE A 298 -17.61 6.03 -21.54
N ASN A 299 -17.23 6.89 -22.47
CA ASN A 299 -17.02 6.50 -23.88
C ASN A 299 -15.55 6.22 -24.16
N LEU A 300 -15.28 5.21 -24.99
CA LEU A 300 -13.93 4.86 -25.44
C LEU A 300 -13.93 4.75 -26.98
N PRO A 301 -13.69 5.87 -27.71
CA PRO A 301 -13.59 5.85 -29.17
C PRO A 301 -12.38 5.02 -29.64
N PRO A 302 -12.23 4.72 -30.93
CA PRO A 302 -10.99 4.21 -31.50
C PRO A 302 -9.79 5.09 -31.13
N TRP A 303 -8.64 4.47 -30.85
CA TRP A 303 -7.42 5.22 -30.58
C TRP A 303 -6.95 6.02 -31.79
N GLU A 304 -6.56 7.27 -31.56
CA GLU A 304 -5.94 8.14 -32.54
C GLU A 304 -4.65 8.72 -31.94
N ASP A 305 -3.51 8.39 -32.56
CA ASP A 305 -2.21 9.01 -32.26
C ASP A 305 -2.21 10.46 -32.75
N THR A 306 -2.44 11.39 -31.83
CA THR A 306 -2.62 12.81 -32.12
C THR A 306 -1.30 13.56 -32.25
N ASN A 307 -0.22 13.02 -31.70
CA ASN A 307 1.08 13.67 -31.66
C ASN A 307 2.12 13.02 -32.59
N GLY A 308 1.81 11.85 -33.15
CA GLY A 308 2.60 11.12 -34.14
C GLY A 308 3.78 10.34 -33.57
N ASN A 309 3.80 10.06 -32.26
CA ASN A 309 4.88 9.32 -31.61
C ASN A 309 4.67 7.79 -31.62
N GLY A 310 3.51 7.32 -32.09
CA GLY A 310 3.15 5.90 -32.14
C GLY A 310 2.88 5.26 -30.78
N ARG A 311 2.56 6.06 -29.74
CA ARG A 311 2.28 5.60 -28.38
C ARG A 311 0.94 6.13 -27.92
N GLU A 312 0.22 5.33 -27.15
CA GLU A 312 -1.09 5.75 -26.66
C GLU A 312 -0.89 6.65 -25.44
N ASP A 313 -1.16 7.93 -25.63
CA ASP A 313 -0.89 8.96 -24.64
C ASP A 313 -2.15 9.41 -23.89
N ILE A 314 -1.90 10.04 -22.74
CA ILE A 314 -2.96 10.59 -21.93
C ILE A 314 -3.68 11.74 -22.64
N GLY A 315 -5.02 11.69 -22.61
CA GLY A 315 -5.85 12.67 -23.31
C GLY A 315 -6.05 12.40 -24.80
N GLU A 316 -5.41 11.37 -25.36
CA GLU A 316 -5.72 10.93 -26.72
C GLU A 316 -7.09 10.23 -26.78
N PRO A 317 -7.84 10.39 -27.89
CA PRO A 317 -9.02 9.58 -28.12
C PRO A 317 -8.69 8.09 -27.97
N GLY A 318 -9.57 7.34 -27.32
CA GLY A 318 -9.42 5.89 -27.16
C GLY A 318 -8.44 5.44 -26.08
N VAL A 319 -7.92 6.37 -25.27
CA VAL A 319 -7.05 6.07 -24.12
C VAL A 319 -7.69 6.54 -22.82
N GLN A 320 -7.75 5.69 -21.80
CA GLN A 320 -8.28 6.02 -20.47
C GLN A 320 -7.38 5.44 -19.37
N PHE A 321 -7.21 6.20 -18.28
CA PHE A 321 -6.43 5.79 -17.12
C PHE A 321 -7.31 5.74 -15.89
N ILE A 322 -7.40 4.58 -15.25
CA ILE A 322 -8.12 4.38 -13.99
C ILE A 322 -7.12 3.90 -12.94
N VAL A 323 -7.10 4.55 -11.78
CA VAL A 323 -6.32 4.12 -10.62
C VAL A 323 -7.27 3.66 -9.52
N ALA A 324 -7.01 2.45 -9.01
CA ALA A 324 -7.71 1.86 -7.89
C ALA A 324 -6.72 1.35 -6.85
N ALA A 325 -7.23 1.07 -5.65
CA ALA A 325 -6.46 0.51 -4.57
C ALA A 325 -7.22 -0.60 -3.85
N TYR A 326 -6.47 -1.61 -3.43
CA TYR A 326 -6.89 -2.58 -2.43
C TYR A 326 -6.35 -2.11 -1.09
N VAL A 327 -7.25 -1.99 -0.12
CA VAL A 327 -6.95 -1.43 1.20
C VAL A 327 -7.33 -2.45 2.25
N VAL A 328 -6.45 -2.68 3.22
CA VAL A 328 -6.73 -3.53 4.38
C VAL A 328 -6.58 -2.71 5.66
N GLY A 329 -7.50 -2.91 6.60
CA GLY A 329 -7.40 -2.32 7.94
C GLY A 329 -7.76 -3.34 9.01
N GLN A 330 -6.93 -3.46 10.03
CA GLN A 330 -7.19 -4.32 11.19
C GLN A 330 -7.21 -3.46 12.46
N GLY A 331 -8.34 -3.45 13.14
CA GLY A 331 -8.56 -2.72 14.39
C GLY A 331 -8.41 -3.61 15.62
N SER A 332 -8.85 -3.11 16.77
CA SER A 332 -8.88 -3.86 18.04
C SER A 332 -10.04 -4.85 18.14
N ASP A 333 -11.02 -4.74 17.26
CA ASP A 333 -12.20 -5.59 17.12
C ASP A 333 -12.75 -5.47 15.68
N ALA A 334 -13.77 -6.25 15.36
CA ALA A 334 -14.32 -6.37 14.00
C ALA A 334 -14.82 -5.03 13.42
N LEU A 335 -15.56 -4.22 14.20
CA LEU A 335 -16.01 -2.89 13.74
C LEU A 335 -14.87 -1.85 13.78
N GLY A 336 -13.92 -1.99 14.70
CA GLY A 336 -12.68 -1.24 14.73
C GLY A 336 -11.85 -1.44 13.45
N SER A 337 -11.95 -2.60 12.80
CA SER A 337 -11.32 -2.84 11.50
C SER A 337 -11.93 -2.01 10.37
N VAL A 338 -13.25 -1.79 10.37
CA VAL A 338 -13.90 -0.85 9.44
C VAL A 338 -13.38 0.58 9.64
N THR A 339 -13.24 1.00 10.89
CA THR A 339 -12.58 2.28 11.23
C THR A 339 -11.17 2.34 10.65
N LYS A 340 -10.35 1.32 10.90
CA LYS A 340 -8.95 1.32 10.46
C LYS A 340 -8.85 1.32 8.94
N LEU A 341 -9.70 0.55 8.26
CA LEU A 341 -9.80 0.52 6.80
C LEU A 341 -10.05 1.92 6.23
N LYS A 342 -11.09 2.63 6.71
CA LYS A 342 -11.40 4.00 6.27
C LYS A 342 -10.24 4.97 6.55
N SER A 343 -9.53 4.80 7.66
CA SER A 343 -8.34 5.61 7.96
C SER A 343 -7.19 5.35 6.98
N VAL A 344 -6.91 4.09 6.65
CA VAL A 344 -5.86 3.70 5.70
C VAL A 344 -6.21 4.24 4.31
N ASP A 345 -7.47 4.09 3.90
CA ASP A 345 -8.00 4.60 2.63
C ASP A 345 -7.78 6.11 2.46
N VAL A 346 -8.16 6.92 3.46
CA VAL A 346 -7.94 8.37 3.44
C VAL A 346 -6.45 8.73 3.32
N ILE A 347 -5.56 7.99 3.99
CA ILE A 347 -4.11 8.22 3.91
C ILE A 347 -3.57 7.85 2.53
N ALA A 348 -4.02 6.73 1.97
CA ALA A 348 -3.64 6.25 0.66
C ALA A 348 -4.11 7.20 -0.47
N GLN A 349 -5.35 7.66 -0.41
CA GLN A 349 -5.90 8.66 -1.33
C GLN A 349 -5.11 9.98 -1.24
N ARG A 350 -4.71 10.41 -0.04
CA ARG A 350 -3.85 11.60 0.14
C ARG A 350 -2.46 11.39 -0.45
N ALA A 351 -1.85 10.23 -0.25
CA ALA A 351 -0.56 9.91 -0.85
C ALA A 351 -0.63 9.91 -2.38
N TYR A 352 -1.69 9.33 -2.94
CA TYR A 352 -1.97 9.38 -4.37
C TYR A 352 -2.13 10.82 -4.88
N ASN A 353 -2.93 11.65 -4.19
CA ASN A 353 -3.14 13.06 -4.53
C ASN A 353 -1.88 13.92 -4.34
N ALA A 354 -0.90 13.46 -3.54
CA ALA A 354 0.43 14.04 -3.44
C ALA A 354 1.39 13.57 -4.55
N ASN A 355 0.88 12.77 -5.49
CA ASN A 355 1.65 12.08 -6.51
C ASN A 355 2.76 11.20 -5.93
N PHE A 356 2.48 10.57 -4.77
CA PHE A 356 3.41 9.79 -3.95
C PHE A 356 4.67 10.53 -3.49
N VAL A 357 4.69 11.86 -3.58
CA VAL A 357 5.72 12.67 -2.94
C VAL A 357 5.32 12.89 -1.49
N VAL A 358 5.38 11.79 -0.72
CA VAL A 358 5.11 11.71 0.71
C VAL A 358 6.41 11.46 1.47
N ALA A 359 6.48 11.91 2.73
CA ALA A 359 7.67 11.68 3.55
C ALA A 359 7.78 10.19 3.91
N GLY A 360 9.00 9.63 3.81
CA GLY A 360 9.30 8.28 4.26
C GLY A 360 9.23 8.11 5.78
N PRO A 361 9.35 6.87 6.31
CA PRO A 361 9.85 6.68 7.67
C PRO A 361 11.33 7.11 7.76
N PRO A 362 11.88 7.30 8.97
CA PRO A 362 13.32 7.44 9.17
C PRO A 362 14.10 6.20 8.67
N PRO A 363 15.37 6.35 8.25
CA PRO A 363 16.27 5.21 8.03
C PRO A 363 16.40 4.31 9.28
N PRO A 364 16.68 3.01 9.11
CA PRO A 364 16.84 2.11 10.24
C PRO A 364 18.12 2.47 11.01
N PRO A 365 18.10 2.40 12.35
CA PRO A 365 19.32 2.58 13.12
C PRO A 365 20.27 1.39 12.94
N VAL A 366 21.59 1.62 13.08
CA VAL A 366 22.55 0.53 13.08
C VAL A 366 22.62 -0.08 14.48
N VAL A 367 22.33 -1.38 14.58
CA VAL A 367 22.31 -2.09 15.87
C VAL A 367 23.49 -3.04 15.96
N GLN A 368 24.34 -2.82 16.96
CA GLN A 368 25.36 -3.75 17.41
C GLN A 368 24.94 -4.38 18.73
N THR A 369 25.42 -5.60 18.99
CA THR A 369 24.99 -6.35 20.18
C THR A 369 26.20 -6.80 21.00
N ARG A 370 26.03 -6.82 22.32
CA ARG A 370 27.00 -7.39 23.25
C ARG A 370 26.30 -8.32 24.22
N THR A 371 26.84 -9.51 24.40
CA THR A 371 26.26 -10.52 25.29
C THR A 371 27.16 -10.75 26.49
N SER A 372 26.57 -10.89 27.67
CA SER A 372 27.23 -11.24 28.93
C SER A 372 26.33 -12.19 29.74
N ASP A 373 26.78 -12.60 30.93
CA ASP A 373 26.03 -13.55 31.76
C ASP A 373 24.61 -13.04 32.04
N GLN A 374 23.61 -13.76 31.51
CA GLN A 374 22.18 -13.45 31.61
C GLN A 374 21.80 -12.04 31.13
N LYS A 375 22.57 -11.47 30.20
CA LYS A 375 22.41 -10.08 29.78
C LYS A 375 22.75 -9.90 28.29
N ILE A 376 21.91 -9.17 27.58
CA ILE A 376 22.16 -8.66 26.22
C ILE A 376 22.14 -7.13 26.29
N GLU A 377 23.11 -6.48 25.66
CA GLU A 377 23.17 -5.03 25.49
C GLU A 377 23.05 -4.73 23.99
N LEU A 378 22.06 -3.92 23.63
CA LEU A 378 21.90 -3.35 22.30
C LEU A 378 22.62 -2.00 22.28
N ILE A 379 23.51 -1.80 21.32
CA ILE A 379 24.18 -0.54 21.03
C ILE A 379 23.57 -0.04 19.72
N ILE A 380 22.76 1.00 19.81
CA ILE A 380 21.93 1.51 18.72
C ILE A 380 22.52 2.83 18.27
N ASP A 381 23.07 2.88 17.07
CA ASP A 381 23.63 4.08 16.44
C ASP A 381 22.56 4.73 15.54
N LEU A 382 22.13 5.93 15.92
CA LEU A 382 21.12 6.70 15.18
C LEU A 382 21.74 7.64 14.15
N GLU A 383 23.06 7.81 14.11
CA GLU A 383 23.74 8.76 13.22
C GLU A 383 24.26 8.09 11.95
N GLU A 384 24.72 6.84 12.04
CA GLU A 384 25.41 6.16 10.95
C GLU A 384 24.60 6.14 9.64
N GLN A 385 23.28 6.03 9.75
CA GLN A 385 22.35 6.10 8.61
C GLN A 385 21.48 7.37 8.58
N GLY A 386 21.76 8.34 9.46
CA GLY A 386 20.99 9.60 9.54
C GLY A 386 19.58 9.45 10.09
N THR A 387 19.32 8.44 10.93
CA THR A 387 18.05 8.26 11.63
C THR A 387 17.72 9.46 12.53
N TYR A 388 18.69 9.90 13.34
CA TYR A 388 18.52 11.01 14.29
C TYR A 388 18.24 12.36 13.60
N ASP A 389 18.96 12.65 12.53
CA ASP A 389 18.84 13.91 11.77
C ASP A 389 17.68 13.89 10.74
N TYR A 390 16.85 12.85 10.76
CA TYR A 390 15.79 12.68 9.77
C TYR A 390 14.77 13.82 9.84
N VAL A 391 14.73 14.62 8.76
CA VAL A 391 13.69 15.62 8.49
C VAL A 391 13.28 15.52 7.03
N LYS A 392 12.01 15.24 6.78
CA LYS A 392 11.44 15.23 5.43
C LYS A 392 10.15 16.04 5.41
N THR A 393 10.16 17.10 4.60
CA THR A 393 8.94 17.82 4.25
C THR A 393 8.41 17.30 2.92
N ASP A 394 7.17 16.87 2.89
CA ASP A 394 6.53 16.37 1.69
C ASP A 394 5.65 17.42 0.99
N LYS A 395 5.04 17.07 -0.16
CA LYS A 395 4.19 18.00 -0.92
C LYS A 395 2.86 18.32 -0.24
N LEU A 396 2.51 17.58 0.82
CA LEU A 396 1.36 17.86 1.68
C LEU A 396 1.74 18.79 2.86
N PHE A 397 2.97 19.31 2.87
CA PHE A 397 3.56 20.07 3.97
C PHE A 397 3.68 19.28 5.27
N ASN A 398 3.72 17.95 5.20
CA ASN A 398 4.04 17.14 6.37
C ASN A 398 5.55 17.21 6.59
N GLU A 399 5.97 17.82 7.70
CA GLU A 399 7.37 17.85 8.12
C GLU A 399 7.62 16.69 9.08
N GLN A 400 7.87 15.51 8.54
CA GLN A 400 8.22 14.34 9.33
C GLN A 400 9.61 14.51 9.92
N ARG A 401 9.71 14.41 11.25
CA ARG A 401 10.97 14.42 11.98
C ARG A 401 11.12 13.16 12.81
N PHE A 402 12.31 12.57 12.86
CA PHE A 402 12.56 11.47 13.79
C PHE A 402 12.15 11.89 15.19
N GLU A 403 11.42 10.99 15.86
CA GLU A 403 10.86 11.24 17.16
C GLU A 403 11.24 10.16 18.16
N GLY A 404 11.46 8.92 17.75
CA GLY A 404 11.79 7.90 18.74
C GLY A 404 12.00 6.49 18.19
N LEU A 405 12.12 5.55 19.12
CA LEU A 405 12.42 4.15 18.87
C LEU A 405 11.48 3.23 19.64
N ARG A 406 11.22 2.03 19.11
CA ARG A 406 10.63 0.92 19.85
C ARG A 406 11.53 -0.30 19.76
N ILE A 407 11.56 -1.09 20.83
CA ILE A 407 12.32 -2.33 20.90
C ILE A 407 11.36 -3.45 21.23
N TYR A 408 11.41 -4.52 20.43
CA TYR A 408 10.56 -5.70 20.59
C TYR A 408 11.42 -6.94 20.80
N GLN A 409 10.91 -7.88 21.60
CA GLN A 409 11.41 -9.24 21.67
C GLN A 409 10.42 -10.17 20.96
N PHE A 410 10.94 -11.10 20.16
CA PHE A 410 10.17 -12.12 19.47
C PHE A 410 10.42 -13.52 20.04
N ARG A 411 9.42 -14.41 19.98
CA ARG A 411 9.57 -15.83 20.35
C ARG A 411 10.31 -16.63 19.28
N SER A 412 10.22 -16.18 18.03
CA SER A 412 10.81 -16.82 16.86
C SER A 412 11.39 -15.76 15.91
N ASN A 413 12.06 -16.21 14.85
CA ASN A 413 12.53 -15.33 13.77
C ASN A 413 11.43 -14.93 12.76
N ALA A 414 10.17 -15.32 12.99
CA ALA A 414 9.06 -14.87 12.17
C ALA A 414 8.67 -13.44 12.57
N THR A 415 8.26 -12.63 11.59
CA THR A 415 7.77 -11.26 11.77
C THR A 415 6.29 -11.20 12.18
N SER A 416 5.53 -12.28 11.99
CA SER A 416 4.11 -12.35 12.35
C SER A 416 3.88 -12.13 13.85
N GLU A 417 2.83 -11.42 14.22
CA GLU A 417 2.49 -11.17 15.64
C GLU A 417 2.18 -12.44 16.41
N GLU A 418 1.69 -13.48 15.73
CA GLU A 418 1.37 -14.78 16.29
C GLU A 418 2.03 -15.91 15.49
N VAL A 419 2.54 -16.93 16.17
CA VAL A 419 3.07 -18.15 15.54
C VAL A 419 2.48 -19.37 16.23
N GLY A 420 1.55 -20.04 15.54
CA GLY A 420 0.95 -21.28 16.00
C GLY A 420 0.07 -21.14 17.24
N GLY A 421 -0.79 -20.12 17.30
CA GLY A 421 -1.73 -19.91 18.42
C GLY A 421 -1.13 -19.16 19.62
N LEU A 422 0.08 -18.60 19.48
CA LEU A 422 0.82 -17.99 20.58
C LEU A 422 1.44 -16.66 20.16
N ASP A 423 1.30 -15.65 21.03
CA ASP A 423 1.95 -14.35 20.88
C ASP A 423 3.44 -14.52 20.56
N ASN A 424 3.85 -14.01 19.41
CA ASN A 424 5.22 -14.05 18.95
C ASN A 424 5.97 -12.75 19.21
N ILE A 425 5.30 -11.61 19.45
CA ILE A 425 5.94 -10.30 19.67
C ILE A 425 5.58 -9.68 21.02
N ARG A 426 6.56 -9.05 21.70
CA ARG A 426 6.34 -8.20 22.89
C ARG A 426 7.21 -6.96 22.82
N ARG A 427 6.60 -5.78 22.98
CA ARG A 427 7.35 -4.53 23.14
C ARG A 427 8.01 -4.50 24.51
N ILE A 428 9.33 -4.31 24.54
CA ILE A 428 10.13 -4.28 25.77
C ILE A 428 10.61 -2.88 26.13
N ALA A 429 10.69 -1.97 25.15
CA ALA A 429 10.95 -0.57 25.37
C ALA A 429 10.30 0.29 24.29
N SER A 430 10.01 1.53 24.64
CA SER A 430 9.61 2.59 23.75
C SER A 430 10.24 3.87 24.25
N PHE A 431 10.78 4.65 23.34
CA PHE A 431 11.44 5.91 23.64
C PHE A 431 10.92 6.96 22.67
N ASP A 432 10.67 8.17 23.15
CA ASP A 432 10.54 9.36 22.30
C ASP A 432 11.67 10.36 22.62
N ILE A 433 11.85 11.40 21.81
CA ILE A 433 12.77 12.50 22.08
C ILE A 433 12.12 13.45 23.09
N ASP A 434 12.85 13.78 24.16
CA ASP A 434 12.43 14.83 25.09
C ASP A 434 12.42 16.20 24.39
N ASN A 435 11.25 16.54 23.84
CA ASN A 435 11.00 17.78 23.14
C ASN A 435 9.69 18.43 23.63
N LYS A 436 9.28 19.52 22.97
CA LYS A 436 8.10 20.29 23.38
C LYS A 436 6.75 19.59 23.13
N TYR A 437 6.72 18.47 22.41
CA TYR A 437 5.51 17.78 21.97
C TYR A 437 5.00 16.75 23.00
N GLY A 438 5.78 16.38 24.01
CA GLY A 438 5.31 15.60 25.18
C GLY A 438 4.64 14.28 24.79
N ASP A 439 3.58 13.88 25.52
CA ASP A 439 2.80 12.68 25.21
C ASP A 439 2.22 12.74 23.78
N ILE A 440 2.39 11.66 23.01
CA ILE A 440 1.84 11.56 21.64
C ILE A 440 0.54 10.74 21.66
N PHE A 441 -0.50 11.31 21.04
CA PHE A 441 -1.83 10.72 20.95
C PHE A 441 -2.22 10.45 19.49
N VAL A 442 -2.98 9.38 19.28
CA VAL A 442 -3.64 9.06 18.01
C VAL A 442 -5.14 9.14 18.18
N ARG A 443 -5.82 9.69 17.16
CA ARG A 443 -7.26 9.74 17.11
C ARG A 443 -7.84 8.37 16.77
N GLN A 444 -8.77 7.90 17.59
CA GLN A 444 -9.50 6.66 17.37
C GLN A 444 -10.73 6.91 16.48
N GLY A 445 -11.27 5.84 15.88
CA GLY A 445 -12.43 5.93 14.97
C GLY A 445 -13.69 6.48 15.58
N ASP A 446 -13.86 6.30 16.88
CA ASP A 446 -14.97 6.84 17.66
C ASP A 446 -14.82 8.35 17.95
N GLY A 447 -13.74 8.96 17.47
CA GLY A 447 -13.37 10.36 17.73
C GLY A 447 -12.64 10.57 19.06
N GLY A 448 -12.37 9.53 19.83
CA GLY A 448 -11.57 9.53 21.05
C GLY A 448 -10.06 9.66 20.80
N TRP A 449 -9.29 9.78 21.88
CA TRP A 449 -7.83 9.89 21.83
C TRP A 449 -7.19 8.73 22.60
N ALA A 450 -6.32 7.98 21.93
CA ALA A 450 -5.45 6.99 22.56
C ALA A 450 -4.05 7.59 22.74
N LYS A 451 -3.52 7.53 23.96
CA LYS A 451 -2.09 7.79 24.19
C LYS A 451 -1.28 6.65 23.60
N VAL A 452 -0.35 6.99 22.70
CA VAL A 452 0.50 6.01 22.01
C VAL A 452 1.94 6.09 22.50
N LEU A 453 2.39 7.27 22.95
CA LEU A 453 3.69 7.47 23.61
C LEU A 453 3.53 8.32 24.86
N ASP A 454 4.33 8.00 25.87
CA ASP A 454 4.35 8.65 27.18
C ASP A 454 5.66 9.41 27.34
N SER A 455 5.56 10.69 27.68
CA SER A 455 6.70 11.59 27.87
C SER A 455 7.56 11.26 29.10
N GLU A 456 7.15 10.30 29.94
CA GLU A 456 7.94 9.87 31.10
C GLU A 456 9.18 9.03 30.73
N ASP A 457 9.24 8.42 29.53
CA ASP A 457 10.31 7.51 29.07
C ASP A 457 11.22 8.12 27.97
N ASN A 458 11.47 9.43 28.07
CA ASN A 458 12.06 10.20 26.97
C ASN A 458 13.59 10.14 26.91
N LEU A 459 14.11 10.12 25.68
CA LEU A 459 15.51 10.30 25.33
C LEU A 459 15.89 11.75 25.54
N ASP A 460 16.53 12.01 26.67
CA ASP A 460 17.27 13.26 26.86
C ASP A 460 18.43 13.29 25.88
N THR A 461 18.23 13.95 24.74
CA THR A 461 19.24 14.10 23.70
C THR A 461 20.47 14.89 24.17
N THR A 462 20.40 15.58 25.32
CA THR A 462 21.56 16.23 25.94
C THR A 462 22.46 15.26 26.70
N SER A 463 22.03 14.01 26.88
CA SER A 463 22.78 12.93 27.53
C SER A 463 23.62 12.07 26.57
N PHE A 464 23.54 12.31 25.27
CA PHE A 464 24.34 11.59 24.27
C PHE A 464 25.85 11.80 24.48
N ASP A 465 26.56 10.70 24.74
CA ASP A 465 27.97 10.67 25.14
C ASP A 465 28.86 11.23 24.00
N ASN A 466 29.62 12.30 24.28
CA ASN A 466 30.46 13.02 23.30
C ASN A 466 29.75 13.59 22.05
N GLY A 467 28.42 13.70 22.07
CA GLY A 467 27.63 14.27 20.97
C GLY A 467 27.35 13.32 19.80
N ALA A 468 27.51 12.01 19.99
CA ALA A 468 27.02 11.00 19.06
C ALA A 468 25.70 10.41 19.56
N ALA A 469 24.64 10.39 18.75
CA ALA A 469 23.32 9.84 19.07
C ALA A 469 23.31 8.29 19.15
N ILE A 470 24.07 7.74 20.11
CA ILE A 470 24.19 6.31 20.37
C ILE A 470 23.44 5.96 21.67
N LEU A 471 22.48 5.05 21.57
CA LEU A 471 21.78 4.46 22.71
C LEU A 471 22.44 3.15 23.15
N LYS A 472 22.44 2.88 24.46
CA LYS A 472 22.70 1.55 25.00
C LYS A 472 21.48 1.07 25.77
N TYR A 473 20.87 -0.03 25.32
CA TYR A 473 19.74 -0.65 25.99
C TYR A 473 20.14 -2.01 26.56
N GLU A 474 19.97 -2.17 27.87
CA GLU A 474 20.30 -3.40 28.58
C GLU A 474 19.06 -4.26 28.78
N ILE A 475 19.16 -5.53 28.38
CA ILE A 475 18.12 -6.54 28.49
C ILE A 475 18.64 -7.64 29.42
N THR A 476 17.94 -7.85 30.54
CA THR A 476 18.27 -8.89 31.54
C THR A 476 17.14 -9.87 31.78
N GLU A 477 15.96 -9.58 31.25
CA GLU A 477 14.75 -10.37 31.43
C GLU A 477 14.19 -10.79 30.07
N ASP A 478 13.73 -12.04 29.98
CA ASP A 478 12.99 -12.55 28.84
C ASP A 478 11.52 -12.13 28.96
N ALA A 479 11.08 -11.29 28.03
CA ALA A 479 9.74 -10.69 28.02
C ALA A 479 8.61 -11.73 27.99
N PHE A 480 8.85 -12.95 27.53
CA PHE A 480 7.81 -14.00 27.47
C PHE A 480 7.71 -14.82 28.75
N THR A 481 8.82 -15.02 29.45
CA THR A 481 8.85 -15.83 30.68
C THR A 481 8.86 -14.99 31.96
N GLY A 482 9.23 -13.72 31.87
CA GLY A 482 9.45 -12.83 33.02
C GLY A 482 10.65 -13.22 33.89
N GLY A 483 11.50 -14.11 33.38
CA GLY A 483 12.68 -14.64 34.06
C GLY A 483 13.98 -14.09 33.49
N PRO A 484 15.12 -14.33 34.16
CA PRO A 484 16.42 -13.91 33.64
C PRO A 484 16.72 -14.59 32.30
N LEU A 485 17.48 -13.91 31.45
CA LEU A 485 17.97 -14.51 30.20
C LEU A 485 18.81 -15.76 30.49
N ILE A 486 18.71 -16.76 29.62
CA ILE A 486 19.41 -18.03 29.73
C ILE A 486 20.60 -18.02 28.76
N ASN A 487 21.81 -18.20 29.31
CA ASN A 487 23.01 -18.30 28.49
C ASN A 487 22.91 -19.48 27.50
N GLY A 488 23.34 -19.24 26.26
CA GLY A 488 23.30 -20.22 25.18
C GLY A 488 21.93 -20.36 24.50
N THR A 489 20.91 -19.65 24.96
CA THR A 489 19.63 -19.53 24.26
C THR A 489 19.72 -18.42 23.20
N GLU A 490 19.10 -18.69 22.05
CA GLU A 490 18.92 -17.71 20.99
C GLU A 490 17.66 -16.87 21.27
N TYR A 491 17.80 -15.57 21.12
CA TYR A 491 16.75 -14.58 21.33
C TYR A 491 16.63 -13.69 20.10
N TYR A 492 15.41 -13.24 19.80
CA TYR A 492 15.11 -12.46 18.60
C TYR A 492 14.62 -11.08 19.01
N PHE A 493 15.16 -10.02 18.41
CA PHE A 493 14.78 -8.64 18.73
C PHE A 493 14.68 -7.75 17.49
N SER A 494 13.81 -6.75 17.51
CA SER A 494 13.82 -5.66 16.52
C SER A 494 13.98 -4.30 17.21
N VAL A 495 14.55 -3.35 16.48
CA VAL A 495 14.63 -1.94 16.86
C VAL A 495 14.03 -1.15 15.72
N THR A 496 12.89 -0.52 15.96
CA THR A 496 12.16 0.28 14.97
C THR A 496 12.29 1.75 15.30
N SER A 497 12.36 2.60 14.26
CA SER A 497 12.36 4.07 14.41
C SER A 497 11.06 4.65 13.90
N PHE A 498 10.60 5.75 14.51
CA PHE A 498 9.44 6.48 14.03
C PHE A 498 9.68 7.98 13.95
N SER A 499 9.00 8.64 13.02
CA SER A 499 8.92 10.10 12.91
C SER A 499 7.55 10.62 13.22
N VAL A 500 7.45 11.88 13.62
CA VAL A 500 6.19 12.60 13.81
C VAL A 500 6.16 13.89 12.98
N ASN A 501 4.97 14.27 12.52
CA ASN A 501 4.75 15.43 11.65
C ASN A 501 4.76 16.78 12.39
N HIS A 502 5.84 17.56 12.29
CA HIS A 502 5.96 18.89 12.88
C HIS A 502 5.35 20.01 12.01
N GLY A 503 4.76 19.67 10.85
CA GLY A 503 4.22 20.61 9.87
C GLY A 503 2.76 21.02 10.11
N VAL A 504 2.03 20.29 10.97
CA VAL A 504 0.63 20.61 11.29
C VAL A 504 0.59 21.79 12.26
N ARG A 505 -0.32 22.76 12.04
CA ARG A 505 -0.59 23.78 13.06
C ARG A 505 -1.11 23.08 14.31
N ASP A 506 -0.43 23.27 15.43
CA ASP A 506 -0.81 22.77 16.76
C ASP A 506 -2.35 22.87 16.95
N VAL A 507 -3.07 21.75 16.84
CA VAL A 507 -4.50 21.71 17.17
C VAL A 507 -4.57 21.54 18.67
N VAL A 508 -4.83 22.63 19.39
CA VAL A 508 -4.87 22.62 20.84
C VAL A 508 -6.16 21.96 21.33
N ASP A 509 -6.08 20.98 22.23
CA ASP A 509 -7.25 20.48 22.95
C ASP A 509 -7.94 21.65 23.67
N PRO A 510 -9.21 21.96 23.36
CA PRO A 510 -9.95 23.01 24.06
C PRO A 510 -10.14 22.74 25.57
N ALA A 511 -9.97 21.49 26.02
CA ALA A 511 -10.15 21.04 27.40
C ALA A 511 -8.85 21.02 28.23
N THR A 512 -7.70 20.62 27.66
CA THR A 512 -6.43 20.49 28.39
C THR A 512 -5.37 21.53 28.02
N GLY A 513 -5.42 22.10 26.81
CA GLY A 513 -4.41 23.04 26.32
C GLY A 513 -3.19 22.39 25.66
N ASP A 514 -3.21 21.08 25.41
CA ASP A 514 -2.10 20.34 24.80
C ASP A 514 -2.23 20.25 23.27
N THR A 515 -1.13 20.05 22.55
CA THR A 515 -1.06 19.95 21.08
C THR A 515 -1.49 18.56 20.62
N ILE A 516 -2.54 18.48 19.79
CA ILE A 516 -3.19 17.21 19.43
C ILE A 516 -3.52 17.17 17.93
N GLU A 517 -2.57 16.68 17.14
CA GLU A 517 -2.76 15.79 15.97
C GLU A 517 -1.39 15.69 15.27
N VAL A 518 -0.66 14.60 15.53
CA VAL A 518 0.65 14.40 14.91
C VAL A 518 0.67 13.05 14.20
N PRO A 519 0.46 13.02 12.88
CA PRO A 519 0.70 11.82 12.08
C PRO A 519 2.12 11.33 12.34
N PHE A 520 2.26 10.08 12.77
CA PHE A 520 3.56 9.44 12.95
C PHE A 520 3.76 8.28 11.98
N ILE A 521 5.00 8.05 11.58
CA ILE A 521 5.38 7.06 10.59
C ILE A 521 6.47 6.19 11.20
N GLU A 522 6.26 4.88 11.27
CA GLU A 522 7.21 3.90 11.83
C GLU A 522 7.81 3.00 10.73
N ARG A 523 9.04 2.56 10.96
CA ARG A 523 9.74 1.56 10.17
C ARG A 523 9.84 0.24 10.94
N ASP A 524 9.33 -0.85 10.38
CA ASP A 524 9.54 -2.21 10.92
C ASP A 524 10.65 -2.93 10.14
N ASP A 525 11.72 -3.33 10.83
CA ASP A 525 12.89 -4.00 10.25
C ASP A 525 12.93 -5.51 10.53
N GLY A 526 11.89 -6.05 11.21
CA GLY A 526 11.82 -7.46 11.55
C GLY A 526 12.87 -7.92 12.58
N PRO A 527 12.80 -9.20 13.01
CA PRO A 527 13.64 -9.70 14.09
C PRO A 527 15.08 -10.02 13.65
N ILE A 528 16.05 -9.56 14.45
CA ILE A 528 17.46 -9.92 14.42
C ILE A 528 17.71 -11.04 15.43
N SER A 529 18.41 -12.10 15.01
CA SER A 529 18.79 -13.20 15.91
C SER A 529 20.06 -12.90 16.72
N ILE A 530 20.02 -13.17 18.03
CA ILE A 530 21.11 -12.96 18.99
C ILE A 530 21.26 -14.18 19.90
N THR A 531 22.43 -14.82 19.90
CA THR A 531 22.75 -15.90 20.84
C THR A 531 23.83 -15.48 21.84
N GLY A 532 23.52 -15.55 23.13
CA GLY A 532 24.47 -15.21 24.19
C GLY A 532 25.44 -16.34 24.51
N ASN A 533 26.73 -16.20 24.16
CA ASN A 533 27.79 -17.06 24.68
C ASN A 533 28.74 -16.24 25.57
N PRO A 534 28.83 -16.52 26.89
CA PRO A 534 29.68 -15.73 27.80
C PRO A 534 31.18 -15.76 27.46
N ASN A 535 31.62 -16.57 26.47
CA ASN A 535 33.01 -16.66 26.03
C ASN A 535 33.26 -16.16 24.58
N ASN A 536 32.27 -15.60 23.87
CA ASN A 536 32.46 -15.16 22.49
C ASN A 536 31.96 -13.73 22.29
N TRP A 537 32.86 -12.82 21.89
CA TRP A 537 32.60 -11.38 21.74
C TRP A 537 31.94 -11.01 20.40
N LEU A 538 31.39 -11.97 19.66
CA LEU A 538 30.80 -11.73 18.34
C LEU A 538 29.51 -12.54 18.22
N ALA A 539 28.37 -11.87 18.39
CA ALA A 539 27.12 -12.29 17.78
C ALA A 539 27.10 -11.68 16.37
N SER A 540 27.01 -12.52 15.34
CA SER A 540 26.91 -12.08 13.95
C SER A 540 25.49 -11.64 13.66
N SER A 541 25.29 -10.38 13.28
CA SER A 541 24.15 -9.98 12.45
C SER A 541 24.26 -10.74 11.13
N SER A 542 23.24 -11.51 10.77
CA SER A 542 23.07 -11.96 9.38
C SER A 542 22.15 -10.96 8.68
N GLY A 543 22.72 -9.79 8.39
CA GLY A 543 22.30 -8.97 7.27
C GLY A 543 23.41 -9.09 6.24
N ASP A 544 23.12 -9.68 5.09
CA ASP A 544 24.09 -9.87 4.01
C ASP A 544 24.66 -8.51 3.57
N LEU A 545 25.86 -8.19 4.04
CA LEU A 545 26.74 -7.21 3.40
C LEU A 545 27.48 -7.95 2.29
N LEU A 546 26.92 -7.92 1.08
CA LEU A 546 27.70 -8.15 -0.14
C LEU A 546 28.59 -6.92 -0.40
N GLU A 547 29.69 -6.81 0.36
CA GLU A 547 30.80 -5.96 -0.06
C GLU A 547 31.50 -6.62 -1.26
N ASN A 548 31.26 -6.07 -2.44
CA ASN A 548 32.06 -6.31 -3.63
C ASN A 548 33.50 -5.84 -3.39
N SER A 549 34.37 -6.76 -2.95
CA SER A 549 35.82 -6.56 -2.95
C SER A 549 36.35 -6.51 -4.39
N LEU A 550 36.51 -5.30 -4.92
CA LEU A 550 37.32 -5.06 -6.11
C LEU A 550 38.79 -5.24 -5.76
N SER A 551 39.35 -6.35 -6.22
CA SER A 551 40.79 -6.60 -6.23
C SER A 551 41.51 -5.56 -7.10
N SER A 552 42.34 -4.71 -6.50
CA SER A 552 43.39 -3.99 -7.24
C SER A 552 44.75 -4.29 -6.63
N ASN A 553 45.55 -5.05 -7.38
CA ASN A 553 46.94 -5.37 -7.12
C ASN A 553 47.78 -4.09 -6.93
N PHE A 554 48.44 -3.93 -5.79
CA PHE A 554 49.73 -3.23 -5.73
C PHE A 554 50.71 -3.96 -4.82
N ILE A 555 51.79 -4.41 -5.45
CA ILE A 555 52.95 -5.07 -4.85
C ILE A 555 53.74 -3.99 -4.09
N THR A 556 53.96 -4.20 -2.79
CA THR A 556 54.98 -3.48 -2.01
C THR A 556 56.03 -4.47 -1.54
N GLU A 557 57.24 -4.37 -2.06
CA GLU A 557 58.43 -4.97 -1.45
C GLU A 557 59.38 -3.89 -0.91
N PRO A 558 60.20 -4.22 0.11
CA PRO A 558 60.38 -3.38 1.27
C PRO A 558 61.59 -2.45 1.19
N THR A 559 61.51 -1.37 1.96
CA THR A 559 62.58 -0.40 2.18
C THR A 559 63.87 -1.04 2.72
N THR A 560 64.99 -0.73 2.11
CA THR A 560 66.27 -0.51 2.82
C THR A 560 66.99 0.72 2.26
N GLU A 561 67.20 1.70 3.14
CA GLU A 561 68.20 2.79 3.16
C GLU A 561 68.83 3.29 1.84
N ARG A 562 68.46 4.50 1.39
CA ARG A 562 69.22 5.75 1.60
C ARG A 562 68.52 6.96 0.98
#